data_AF-A0A353ZTE2-F1
#
_entry.id   AF-A0A353ZTE2-F1
#
_cell.length_a   1.000
_cell.length_b   1.000
_cell.length_c   1.000
_cell.angle_alpha   90.00
_cell.angle_beta   90.00
_cell.angle_gamma   90.00
#
_symmetry.space_group_name_H-M   'P 1'
#
loop_
_entity.id
_entity.type
_entity.pdbx_description
1 polymer ?
#
loop_
_entity_poly.entity_id
_entity_poly.type
_entity_poly.pdbx_seq_one_letter_code
_entity_poly.pdbx_strand_id
1 'polypeptide(L)'
;MNRKQSQSELRDQYVSFVRTLPGSALDRDRGQEHVTAGCFLFAPDLAQVLLCFHKKGRFWVQLGGHADATDASVASAAFREAREEGGINDIDQAGRAGPA
;
A
#
# COMPACT_ATOMS: atom_id res chain seq x y z
N MET A 1 10.07 -28.00 0.97
CA MET A 1 9.93 -27.15 -0.23
C MET A 1 8.80 -26.15 0.04
N ASN A 2 9.09 -24.86 0.26
CA ASN A 2 8.03 -23.85 0.50
C ASN A 2 7.28 -23.61 -0.81
N ARG A 3 5.99 -23.97 -0.87
CA ARG A 3 5.12 -23.63 -2.01
C ARG A 3 4.89 -22.13 -2.00
N LYS A 4 5.37 -21.43 -3.03
CA LYS A 4 5.04 -20.01 -3.24
C LYS A 4 3.55 -19.94 -3.59
N GLN A 5 2.80 -19.22 -2.77
CA GLN A 5 1.39 -18.95 -3.00
C GLN A 5 1.20 -18.08 -4.24
N SER A 6 0.17 -18.33 -5.03
CA SER A 6 -0.19 -17.50 -6.18
C SER A 6 -0.80 -16.16 -5.74
N GLN A 7 -0.71 -15.15 -6.62
CA GLN A 7 -1.32 -13.85 -6.34
C GLN A 7 -2.85 -13.91 -6.24
N SER A 8 -3.50 -14.82 -6.97
CA SER A 8 -4.94 -15.06 -6.85
C SER A 8 -5.31 -15.63 -5.48
N GLU A 9 -4.56 -16.62 -5.00
CA GLU A 9 -4.81 -17.20 -3.68
C GLU A 9 -4.58 -16.17 -2.56
N LEU A 10 -3.54 -15.34 -2.67
CA LEU A 10 -3.30 -14.25 -1.71
C LEU A 10 -4.44 -13.24 -1.72
N ARG A 11 -4.84 -12.76 -2.91
CA ARG A 11 -5.97 -11.84 -3.04
C ARG A 11 -7.23 -12.41 -2.38
N ASP A 12 -7.57 -13.67 -2.64
CA ASP A 12 -8.79 -14.29 -2.10
C ASP A 12 -8.74 -14.38 -0.57
N GLN A 13 -7.56 -14.61 0.02
CA GLN A 13 -7.35 -14.56 1.47
C GLN A 13 -7.54 -13.14 2.03
N TYR A 14 -6.95 -12.12 1.41
CA TYR A 14 -7.13 -10.73 1.86
C TYR A 14 -8.59 -10.29 1.77
N VAL A 15 -9.28 -10.63 0.68
CA VAL A 15 -10.71 -10.33 0.51
C VAL A 15 -11.56 -11.06 1.56
N SER A 16 -11.26 -12.33 1.84
CA SER A 16 -11.94 -13.10 2.88
C SER A 16 -11.71 -12.49 4.28
N PHE A 17 -10.48 -12.09 4.58
CA PHE A 17 -10.11 -11.42 5.84
C PHE A 17 -10.91 -10.12 6.04
N VAL A 18 -10.90 -9.22 5.05
CA VAL A 18 -11.63 -7.95 5.10
C VAL A 18 -13.14 -8.16 5.24
N ARG A 19 -13.71 -9.19 4.59
CA ARG A 19 -15.14 -9.51 4.69
C ARG A 19 -15.54 -10.10 6.04
N THR A 20 -14.66 -10.88 6.66
CA THR A 20 -14.92 -11.52 7.97
C THR A 20 -14.87 -10.53 9.12
N LEU A 21 -14.02 -9.51 9.01
CA LEU A 21 -13.76 -8.52 10.05
C LEU A 21 -13.90 -7.07 9.53
N PRO A 22 -15.12 -6.63 9.13
CA PRO A 22 -15.30 -5.29 8.58
C PRO A 22 -14.87 -4.20 9.58
N GLY A 23 -14.11 -3.22 9.12
CA GLY A 23 -13.55 -2.15 9.96
C GLY A 23 -12.29 -2.57 10.71
N SER A 24 -12.34 -3.62 11.54
CA SER A 24 -11.16 -4.06 12.31
C SER A 24 -10.05 -4.64 11.44
N ALA A 25 -10.36 -5.14 10.24
CA ALA A 25 -9.36 -5.58 9.27
C ALA A 25 -8.49 -4.45 8.72
N LEU A 26 -8.91 -3.18 8.84
CA LEU A 26 -8.15 -2.00 8.38
C LEU A 26 -7.54 -1.22 9.55
N ASP A 27 -8.10 -1.37 10.75
CA ASP A 27 -7.71 -0.61 11.93
C ASP A 27 -6.59 -1.34 12.69
N ARG A 28 -5.40 -0.72 12.69
CA ARG A 28 -4.20 -1.23 13.38
C ARG A 28 -4.43 -1.47 14.87
N ASP A 29 -5.31 -0.70 15.51
CA ASP A 29 -5.48 -0.71 16.96
C ASP A 29 -6.59 -1.68 17.42
N ARG A 30 -7.35 -2.26 16.48
CA ARG A 30 -8.51 -3.13 16.77
C ARG A 30 -8.33 -4.62 16.45
N GLY A 31 -7.21 -5.01 15.85
CA GLY A 31 -6.97 -6.39 15.43
C GLY A 31 -5.54 -6.86 15.72
N GLN A 32 -5.34 -8.17 15.83
CA GLN A 32 -3.99 -8.77 15.83
C GLN A 32 -3.33 -8.66 14.45
N GLU A 33 -4.17 -8.61 13.40
CA GLU A 33 -3.80 -8.49 12.01
C GLU A 33 -4.61 -7.34 11.41
N HIS A 34 -4.03 -6.63 10.44
CA HIS A 34 -4.71 -5.60 9.68
C HIS A 34 -4.04 -5.44 8.31
N VAL A 35 -4.78 -4.91 7.35
CA VAL A 35 -4.28 -4.59 6.02
C VAL A 35 -3.41 -3.34 6.08
N THR A 36 -2.27 -3.38 5.41
CA THR A 36 -1.44 -2.22 5.12
C THR A 36 -1.56 -1.83 3.64
N ALA A 37 -1.23 -0.59 3.35
CA ALA A 37 -1.26 -0.02 2.01
C ALA A 37 0.15 0.42 1.62
N GLY A 38 0.58 0.11 0.40
CA GLY A 38 1.88 0.54 -0.09
C GLY A 38 1.92 0.68 -1.61
N CYS A 39 2.88 1.47 -2.09
CA CYS A 39 3.06 1.72 -3.52
C CYS A 39 4.54 1.90 -3.87
N PHE A 40 4.85 1.62 -5.13
CA PHE A 40 6.11 2.03 -5.76
C PHE A 40 5.84 3.28 -6.58
N LEU A 41 6.56 4.37 -6.28
CA LEU A 41 6.57 5.56 -7.11
C LEU A 41 7.69 5.47 -8.13
N PHE A 42 7.33 5.62 -9.40
CA PHE A 42 8.28 5.63 -10.51
C PHE A 42 8.52 7.05 -10.98
N ALA A 43 9.72 7.33 -11.48
CA ALA A 43 9.94 8.51 -12.32
C ALA A 43 9.04 8.43 -13.57
N PRO A 44 8.69 9.57 -14.22
CA PRO A 44 7.77 9.57 -15.36
C PRO A 44 8.20 8.67 -16.53
N ASP A 45 9.51 8.47 -16.72
CA ASP A 45 10.09 7.60 -17.73
C ASP A 45 10.13 6.11 -17.32
N LEU A 46 9.67 5.79 -16.11
CA LEU A 46 9.68 4.47 -15.48
C LEU A 46 11.08 3.86 -15.30
N ALA A 47 12.15 4.66 -15.42
CA ALA A 47 13.53 4.17 -15.30
C ALA A 47 14.02 4.09 -13.86
N GLN A 48 13.37 4.82 -12.94
CA GLN A 48 13.77 4.90 -11.53
C GLN A 48 12.57 4.71 -10.62
N VAL A 49 12.82 4.19 -9.42
CA VAL A 49 11.82 4.00 -8.37
C VAL A 49 12.28 4.71 -7.10
N LEU A 50 11.37 5.44 -6.46
CA LEU A 50 11.62 6.04 -5.15
C LEU A 50 11.43 4.98 -4.06
N LEU A 51 12.42 4.87 -3.17
CA LEU A 51 12.37 4.02 -1.98
C LEU A 51 12.68 4.87 -0.74
N CYS A 52 12.07 4.51 0.39
CA CYS A 52 12.39 5.07 1.69
C CYS A 52 13.46 4.20 2.38
N PHE A 53 14.46 4.83 3.00
CA PHE A 53 15.43 4.11 3.83
C PHE A 53 14.88 3.91 5.24
N HIS A 54 14.49 2.68 5.57
CA HIS A 54 13.98 2.32 6.88
C HIS A 54 15.13 2.26 7.90
N LYS A 55 15.32 3.35 8.66
CA LYS A 55 16.47 3.56 9.57
C LYS A 55 16.69 2.42 10.57
N LYS A 56 15.62 1.91 11.19
CA LYS A 56 15.71 0.86 12.23
C LYS A 56 16.11 -0.50 11.63
N GLY A 57 15.54 -0.84 10.48
CA GLY A 57 15.78 -2.11 9.80
C GLY A 57 17.00 -2.09 8.87
N ARG A 58 17.49 -0.89 8.52
CA ARG A 58 18.63 -0.65 7.61
C ARG A 58 18.44 -1.27 6.24
N PHE A 59 17.26 -1.10 5.65
CA PHE A 59 16.95 -1.52 4.28
C PHE A 59 16.14 -0.45 3.56
N TRP A 60 16.16 -0.49 2.23
CA TRP A 60 15.32 0.33 1.37
C TRP A 60 14.00 -0.39 1.11
N VAL A 61 12.89 0.34 1.22
CA VAL A 61 11.53 -0.19 1.12
C VAL A 61 10.64 0.75 0.33
N GLN A 62 9.59 0.22 -0.28
CA GLN A 62 8.55 1.03 -0.88
C GLN A 62 7.85 1.92 0.17
N LEU A 63 7.22 3.00 -0.28
CA LEU A 63 6.40 3.86 0.58
C LEU A 63 5.12 3.14 0.97
N GLY A 64 4.63 3.40 2.17
CA GLY A 64 3.38 2.82 2.64
C GLY A 64 3.26 2.71 4.15
N GLY A 65 2.05 2.40 4.59
CA GLY A 65 1.70 2.40 5.99
C GLY A 65 0.34 1.79 6.24
N HIS A 66 -0.34 2.30 7.27
CA HIS A 66 -1.63 1.80 7.71
C HIS A 66 -2.76 2.55 7.00
N ALA A 67 -3.90 1.88 6.84
CA ALA A 67 -5.12 2.57 6.43
C ALA A 67 -5.66 3.41 7.59
N ASP A 68 -6.09 4.63 7.29
CA ASP A 68 -6.88 5.48 8.19
C ASP A 68 -8.38 5.23 7.95
N ALA A 69 -9.21 5.48 8.95
CA ALA A 69 -10.67 5.46 8.84
C ALA A 69 -11.19 6.46 7.79
N THR A 70 -10.44 7.52 7.48
CA THR A 70 -10.81 8.49 6.43
C THR A 70 -10.42 8.06 5.02
N ASP A 71 -9.61 7.00 4.86
CA ASP A 71 -9.17 6.56 3.54
C ASP A 71 -10.31 5.85 2.80
N ALA A 72 -10.69 6.36 1.62
CA ALA A 72 -11.79 5.81 0.82
C ALA A 72 -11.47 4.43 0.23
N SER A 73 -10.19 4.03 0.18
CA SER A 73 -9.73 2.73 -0.31
C SER A 73 -8.28 2.46 0.10
N VAL A 74 -7.83 1.20 -0.03
CA VAL A 74 -6.40 0.82 0.14
C VAL A 74 -5.49 1.63 -0.81
N ALA A 75 -5.96 1.92 -2.02
CA ALA A 75 -5.22 2.78 -2.95
C ALA A 75 -5.13 4.23 -2.43
N SER A 76 -6.21 4.77 -1.83
CA SER A 76 -6.20 6.11 -1.25
C SER A 76 -5.21 6.21 -0.09
N ALA A 77 -5.18 5.19 0.78
CA ALA A 77 -4.20 5.07 1.86
C ALA A 77 -2.77 5.06 1.33
N ALA A 78 -2.47 4.22 0.32
CA ALA A 78 -1.14 4.17 -0.29
C ALA A 78 -0.72 5.53 -0.89
N PHE A 79 -1.64 6.26 -1.51
CA PHE A 79 -1.38 7.60 -2.05
C PHE A 79 -1.14 8.65 -0.96
N ARG A 80 -1.88 8.59 0.15
CA ARG A 80 -1.67 9.46 1.30
C ARG A 80 -0.27 9.22 1.90
N GLU A 81 0.06 7.97 2.21
CA GLU A 81 1.37 7.58 2.74
C GLU A 81 2.50 7.98 1.79
N ALA A 82 2.33 7.80 0.48
CA ALA A 82 3.32 8.22 -0.51
C ALA A 82 3.62 9.72 -0.49
N ARG A 83 2.59 10.55 -0.26
CA ARG A 83 2.76 12.01 -0.12
C ARG A 83 3.44 12.37 1.19
N GLU A 84 3.01 11.75 2.29
CA GLU A 84 3.53 12.00 3.64
C GLU A 84 5.00 11.57 3.80
N GLU A 85 5.35 10.37 3.35
CA GLU A 85 6.69 9.80 3.48
C GLU A 85 7.64 10.25 2.36
N GLY A 86 7.10 10.43 1.14
CA GLY A 86 7.88 10.81 -0.03
C GLY A 86 8.07 12.32 -0.21
N GLY A 87 7.20 13.15 0.39
CA GLY A 87 7.25 14.61 0.27
C GLY A 87 6.85 15.14 -1.13
N ILE A 88 6.24 14.31 -1.97
CA ILE A 88 5.83 14.65 -3.34
C ILE A 88 4.31 14.66 -3.41
N ASN A 89 3.69 15.83 -3.59
CA ASN A 89 2.23 15.96 -3.64
C ASN A 89 1.64 15.59 -5.01
N ASP A 90 2.42 15.87 -6.07
CA ASP A 90 2.04 15.67 -7.47
C ASP A 90 2.42 14.25 -7.91
N ILE A 91 1.52 13.31 -7.62
CA ILE A 91 1.64 11.89 -7.98
C ILE A 91 0.31 11.39 -8.54
N ASP A 92 0.39 10.56 -9.57
CA ASP A 92 -0.76 9.96 -10.26
C ASP A 92 -0.63 8.45 -10.37
N GLN A 93 -1.78 7.78 -10.55
CA GLN A 93 -1.83 6.33 -10.68
C GLN A 93 -1.37 5.89 -12.07
N ALA A 94 -0.28 5.13 -12.13
CA ALA A 94 0.20 4.53 -13.38
C ALA A 94 -0.92 3.70 -14.05
N GLY A 95 -1.14 3.93 -15.34
CA GLY A 95 -2.13 3.19 -16.14
C GLY A 95 -3.58 3.65 -15.97
N ARG A 96 -3.86 4.67 -15.17
CA ARG A 96 -5.12 5.41 -15.23
C ARG A 96 -4.86 6.64 -16.09
N ALA A 97 -5.37 6.65 -17.32
CA ALA A 97 -5.36 7.86 -18.15
C ALA A 97 -5.91 9.03 -17.32
N GLY A 98 -5.20 10.16 -17.29
CA GLY A 98 -5.68 11.38 -16.62
C GLY A 98 -7.00 11.87 -17.23
N PRO A 99 -7.73 12.78 -16.54
CA PRO A 99 -8.89 13.41 -17.13
C PRO A 99 -8.48 14.26 -18.34
N ALA A 100 -9.27 14.20 -19.41
CA ALA A 100 -9.30 15.22 -20.45
C ALA A 100 -10.02 16.47 -19.93
#